data_AF-A0A853BQA5-F1
#
_entry.id   AF-A0A853BQA5-F1
#
_cell.length_a   1.000
_cell.length_b   1.000
_cell.length_c   1.000
_cell.angle_alpha   90.00
_cell.angle_beta   90.00
_cell.angle_gamma   90.00
#
_symmetry.space_group_name_H-M   'P 1'
#
loop_
_entity.id
_entity.type
_entity.pdbx_description
1 polymer ?
#
loop_
_entity_poly.entity_id
_entity_poly.type
_entity_poly.pdbx_seq_one_letter_code
_entity_poly.pdbx_strand_id
1 'polypeptide(L)'
;MLDRLAADAPGLRVRLSKAGRADRLAGVRSGELDTALVRVLGSAPGLELLPVWHERLVVALPADHPAAAHPDLTLAHLGGLPLRLAERERNPAFHDLHLAVPPGPPSPALRALLDACARTHPPEG
;
A
#
# COMPACT_ATOMS: atom_id res chain seq x y z
N MET A 1 14.68 8.94 -4.05
CA MET A 1 13.97 9.61 -5.18
C MET A 1 14.12 11.12 -5.10
N LEU A 2 13.66 11.77 -4.02
CA LEU A 2 13.79 13.22 -3.85
C LEU A 2 15.25 13.68 -3.81
N ASP A 3 16.15 12.89 -3.21
CA ASP A 3 17.59 13.21 -3.21
C ASP A 3 18.18 13.23 -4.63
N ARG A 4 17.74 12.30 -5.48
CA ARG A 4 18.15 12.26 -6.89
C ARG A 4 17.60 13.45 -7.66
N LEU A 5 16.33 13.80 -7.43
CA LEU A 5 15.72 14.99 -8.03
C LEU A 5 16.47 16.28 -7.63
N ALA A 6 16.86 16.40 -6.36
CA ALA A 6 17.65 17.52 -5.87
C ALA A 6 19.06 17.57 -6.49
N ALA A 7 19.68 16.40 -6.72
CA ALA A 7 20.97 16.31 -7.39
C ALA A 7 20.87 16.68 -8.88
N ASP A 8 19.85 16.20 -9.58
CA ASP A 8 19.65 16.41 -11.02
C ASP A 8 19.15 17.84 -11.34
N ALA A 9 18.49 18.51 -10.38
CA ALA A 9 17.95 19.85 -10.52
C ALA A 9 18.21 20.73 -9.28
N PRO A 10 19.46 21.19 -9.05
CA PRO A 10 19.86 21.89 -7.82
C PRO A 10 19.19 23.26 -7.62
N GLY A 11 18.63 23.86 -8.67
CA GLY A 11 17.84 25.10 -8.59
C GLY A 11 16.36 24.89 -8.26
N LEU A 12 15.89 23.64 -8.19
CA LEU A 12 14.49 23.31 -7.93
C LEU A 12 14.15 23.48 -6.44
N ARG A 13 13.19 24.35 -6.14
CA ARG A 13 12.63 24.46 -4.78
C ARG A 13 11.49 23.46 -4.61
N VAL A 14 11.69 22.49 -3.71
CA VAL A 14 10.67 21.48 -3.40
C VAL A 14 9.96 21.84 -2.09
N ARG A 15 8.63 21.90 -2.12
CA ARG A 15 7.79 22.03 -0.92
C ARG A 15 6.96 20.77 -0.75
N LEU A 16 7.11 20.11 0.40
CA LEU A 16 6.35 18.92 0.74
C LEU A 16 5.14 19.30 1.60
N SER A 17 3.98 18.76 1.24
CA SER A 17 2.75 18.87 2.02
C SER A 17 2.18 17.48 2.30
N LYS A 18 1.65 17.29 3.50
CA LYS A 18 0.91 16.09 3.89
C LYS A 18 -0.58 16.42 3.82
N ALA A 19 -1.32 15.69 3.01
CA ALA A 19 -2.76 15.83 2.86
C ALA A 19 -3.40 14.46 2.60
N GLY A 20 -4.71 14.33 2.75
CA GLY A 20 -5.44 13.10 2.40
C GLY A 20 -5.35 12.78 0.91
N ARG A 21 -5.66 11.54 0.50
CA ARG A 21 -5.61 11.15 -0.93
C ARG A 21 -6.54 12.03 -1.78
N ALA A 22 -7.75 12.31 -1.30
CA ALA A 22 -8.71 13.15 -2.01
C ALA A 22 -8.17 14.58 -2.21
N ASP A 23 -7.68 15.20 -1.13
CA ASP A 23 -7.14 16.56 -1.16
C ASP A 23 -5.91 16.68 -2.07
N ARG A 24 -5.02 15.68 -2.05
CA ARG A 24 -3.86 15.66 -2.97
C ARG A 24 -4.30 15.63 -4.43
N LEU A 25 -5.29 14.79 -4.78
CA LEU A 25 -5.80 14.72 -6.15
C LEU A 25 -6.53 16.01 -6.54
N ALA A 26 -7.27 16.63 -5.62
CA ALA A 26 -7.92 17.91 -5.85
C ALA A 26 -6.90 19.04 -6.07
N GLY A 27 -5.85 19.10 -5.25
CA GLY A 27 -4.78 20.10 -5.35
C GLY A 27 -4.02 20.03 -6.68
N VAL A 28 -3.78 18.83 -7.22
CA VAL A 28 -3.18 18.70 -8.56
C VAL A 28 -4.15 19.15 -9.66
N ARG A 29 -5.45 18.83 -9.54
CA ARG A 29 -6.45 19.28 -10.52
C ARG A 29 -6.62 20.80 -10.54
N SER A 30 -6.52 21.45 -9.38
CA SER A 30 -6.66 22.90 -9.26
C SER A 30 -5.38 23.66 -9.61
N GLY A 31 -4.24 22.97 -9.72
CA GLY A 31 -2.91 23.59 -9.89
C GLY A 31 -2.31 24.15 -8.60
N GLU A 32 -2.92 23.87 -7.44
CA GLU A 32 -2.32 24.20 -6.13
C GLU A 32 -1.09 23.34 -5.82
N LEU A 33 -1.10 22.09 -6.29
CA LEU A 33 0.03 21.17 -6.24
C LEU A 33 0.48 20.83 -7.66
N ASP A 34 1.78 20.82 -7.90
CA ASP A 34 2.31 20.42 -9.21
C ASP A 34 2.17 18.90 -9.44
N THR A 35 2.39 18.11 -8.38
CA THR A 35 2.33 16.65 -8.43
C THR A 35 1.89 16.06 -7.09
N ALA A 36 1.39 14.82 -7.13
CA ALA A 36 1.06 14.07 -5.93
C ALA A 36 1.53 12.62 -6.03
N LEU A 37 2.20 12.14 -4.97
CA LEU A 37 2.48 10.72 -4.81
C LEU A 37 1.22 10.03 -4.25
N VAL A 38 0.74 9.03 -4.99
CA VAL A 38 -0.40 8.21 -4.62
C VAL A 38 -0.04 6.74 -4.78
N ARG A 39 -0.70 5.89 -4.00
CA ARG A 39 -0.61 4.43 -4.12
C ARG A 39 -1.93 3.91 -4.65
N VAL A 40 -1.86 2.89 -5.50
CA VAL A 40 -3.00 2.02 -5.86
C VAL A 40 -4.20 2.82 -6.32
N LEU A 41 -4.09 3.35 -7.54
CA LEU A 41 -5.16 4.07 -8.19
C LEU A 41 -5.31 3.55 -9.62
N GLY A 42 -6.49 3.02 -9.96
CA GLY A 42 -6.75 2.51 -11.31
C GLY A 42 -6.94 3.63 -12.34
N SER A 43 -7.58 4.73 -11.93
CA SER A 43 -7.77 5.92 -12.77
C SER A 43 -8.05 7.16 -11.92
N ALA A 44 -7.76 8.34 -12.49
CA ALA A 44 -8.13 9.63 -11.94
C ALA A 44 -8.61 10.53 -13.07
N PRO A 45 -9.93 10.80 -13.19
CA PRO A 45 -10.42 11.72 -14.21
C PRO A 45 -9.74 13.09 -14.08
N GLY A 46 -9.34 13.65 -15.23
CA GLY A 46 -8.64 14.94 -15.32
C GLY A 46 -7.20 14.93 -14.81
N LEU A 47 -6.60 13.77 -14.56
CA LEU A 47 -5.21 13.64 -14.13
C LEU A 47 -4.51 12.51 -14.89
N GLU A 48 -3.23 12.72 -15.18
CA GLU A 48 -2.35 11.66 -15.66
C GLU A 48 -1.73 10.89 -14.48
N LEU A 49 -1.61 9.57 -14.62
CA LEU A 49 -1.00 8.70 -13.62
C LEU A 49 0.29 8.10 -14.19
N LEU A 50 1.41 8.39 -13.55
CA LEU A 50 2.73 7.89 -13.97
C LEU A 50 3.28 6.90 -12.93
N PRO A 51 3.61 5.66 -13.33
CA PRO A 51 4.25 4.71 -12.42
C PRO A 51 5.69 5.16 -12.13
N VAL A 52 5.98 5.45 -10.86
CA VAL A 52 7.29 5.99 -10.48
C VAL A 52 8.24 4.90 -9.95
N TRP A 53 7.73 3.96 -9.16
CA TRP A 53 8.46 2.77 -8.72
C TRP A 53 7.51 1.66 -8.28
N HIS A 54 8.04 0.44 -8.19
CA HIS A 54 7.38 -0.68 -7.53
C HIS A 54 8.05 -0.93 -6.17
N GLU A 55 7.25 -1.23 -5.16
CA GLU A 55 7.74 -1.59 -3.84
C GLU A 55 7.40 -3.06 -3.57
N ARG A 56 8.38 -3.82 -3.07
CA ARG A 56 8.13 -5.19 -2.65
C ARG A 56 7.31 -5.19 -1.37
N LEU A 57 6.28 -6.03 -1.34
CA LEU A 57 5.59 -6.34 -0.10
C LEU A 57 6.52 -7.17 0.79
N VAL A 58 6.62 -6.77 2.06
CA VAL A 58 7.40 -7.45 3.09
C VAL A 58 6.51 -7.77 4.29
N VAL A 59 6.91 -8.77 5.07
CA VAL A 59 6.24 -9.14 6.33
C VAL A 59 7.17 -8.82 7.48
N ALA A 60 6.66 -8.12 8.49
CA ALA A 60 7.37 -7.94 9.75
C ALA A 60 7.03 -9.11 10.68
N LEU A 61 8.06 -9.85 11.11
CA LEU A 61 7.95 -10.98 12.02
C LEU A 61 8.80 -10.71 13.27
N PRO A 62 8.44 -11.29 14.44
CA PRO A 62 9.37 -11.40 15.56
C PRO A 62 10.69 -12.05 15.12
N ALA A 63 11.81 -11.58 15.65
CA ALA A 63 13.14 -12.04 15.22
C ALA A 63 13.39 -13.54 15.50
N ASP A 64 12.71 -14.09 16.51
CA ASP A 64 12.74 -15.48 16.92
C ASP A 64 11.71 -16.36 16.19
N HIS A 65 10.87 -15.78 15.33
CA HIS A 65 9.88 -16.53 14.58
C HIS A 65 10.58 -17.47 13.56
N PRO A 66 10.21 -18.76 13.45
CA PRO A 66 10.87 -19.71 12.55
C PRO A 66 10.93 -19.22 11.10
N ALA A 67 9.87 -18.55 10.63
CA ALA A 67 9.83 -17.99 9.28
C ALA A 67 10.79 -16.80 9.04
N ALA A 68 11.33 -16.16 10.09
CA ALA A 68 12.32 -15.09 9.96
C ALA A 68 13.68 -15.62 9.45
N ALA A 69 13.94 -16.92 9.56
CA ALA A 69 15.13 -17.56 9.01
C ALA A 69 15.08 -17.75 7.48
N HIS A 70 13.91 -17.56 6.85
CA HIS A 70 13.75 -17.70 5.41
C HIS A 70 13.93 -16.36 4.69
N PRO A 71 14.84 -16.26 3.69
CA PRO A 71 15.07 -15.02 2.96
C PRO A 71 13.91 -14.65 2.02
N ASP A 72 13.14 -15.65 1.57
CA ASP A 72 11.94 -15.47 0.77
C ASP A 72 10.78 -16.28 1.37
N LEU A 73 9.67 -15.58 1.61
CA LEU A 73 8.44 -16.18 2.14
C LEU A 73 7.36 -16.19 1.07
N THR A 74 6.73 -17.35 0.90
CA THR A 74 5.47 -17.45 0.15
C THR A 74 4.30 -17.18 1.09
N LEU A 75 3.15 -16.76 0.53
CA LEU A 75 1.93 -16.58 1.32
C LEU A 75 1.49 -17.88 2.05
N ALA A 76 1.83 -19.05 1.52
CA ALA A 76 1.54 -20.32 2.18
C ALA A 76 2.29 -20.48 3.51
N HIS A 77 3.52 -19.97 3.62
CA HIS A 77 4.28 -19.97 4.88
C HIS A 77 3.65 -19.07 5.96
N LEU A 78 2.81 -18.12 5.54
CA LEU A 78 2.08 -17.22 6.43
C LEU A 78 0.67 -17.74 6.75
N GLY A 79 0.23 -18.79 6.05
CA GLY A 79 -1.09 -19.37 6.19
C GLY A 79 -1.30 -19.92 7.60
N GLY A 80 -2.17 -19.26 8.37
CA GLY A 80 -2.46 -19.64 9.75
C GLY A 80 -1.85 -18.73 10.82
N LEU A 81 -0.95 -17.81 10.45
CA LEU A 81 -0.46 -16.78 11.38
C LEU A 81 -1.50 -15.67 11.54
N PRO A 82 -1.63 -15.08 12.74
CA PRO A 82 -2.46 -13.90 12.93
C PRO A 82 -1.87 -12.73 12.14
N LEU A 83 -2.63 -12.18 11.20
CA LEU A 83 -2.23 -11.02 10.43
C LEU A 83 -2.74 -9.75 11.11
N ARG A 84 -1.86 -8.79 11.34
CA ARG A 84 -2.24 -7.44 11.77
C ARG A 84 -2.09 -6.47 10.61
N LEU A 85 -3.21 -6.10 10.01
CA LEU A 85 -3.27 -4.99 9.05
C LEU A 85 -3.68 -3.72 9.79
N ALA A 86 -3.32 -2.57 9.22
CA ALA A 86 -3.95 -1.32 9.63
C ALA A 86 -5.47 -1.43 9.43
N GLU A 87 -6.24 -0.93 10.39
CA GLU A 87 -7.70 -0.81 10.27
C GLU A 87 -8.05 -0.17 8.93
N ARG A 88 -9.07 -0.73 8.26
CA ARG A 88 -9.45 -0.31 6.91
C ARG A 88 -9.78 1.17 6.87
N GLU A 89 -10.41 1.71 7.91
CA GLU A 89 -10.80 3.11 8.07
C GLU A 89 -9.57 4.02 8.11
N ARG A 90 -8.48 3.55 8.72
CA ARG A 90 -7.22 4.29 8.85
C ARG A 90 -6.37 4.21 7.59
N ASN A 91 -6.46 3.13 6.83
CA ASN A 91 -5.69 2.98 5.59
C ASN A 91 -6.42 2.12 4.54
N PRO A 92 -7.49 2.66 3.90
CA PRO A 92 -8.31 1.87 2.98
C PRO A 92 -7.50 1.37 1.79
N ALA A 93 -6.61 2.20 1.24
CA ALA A 93 -5.79 1.85 0.08
C ALA A 93 -4.81 0.70 0.38
N PHE A 94 -4.23 0.66 1.58
CA PHE A 94 -3.36 -0.45 1.98
C PHE A 94 -4.17 -1.71 2.24
N HIS A 95 -5.27 -1.59 2.98
CA HIS A 95 -6.16 -2.72 3.27
C HIS A 95 -6.71 -3.34 1.97
N ASP A 96 -7.23 -2.51 1.07
CA ASP A 96 -7.80 -2.95 -0.21
C ASP A 96 -6.70 -3.49 -1.15
N LEU A 97 -5.47 -2.95 -1.17
CA LEU A 97 -4.36 -3.51 -1.96
C LEU A 97 -3.98 -4.93 -1.52
N HIS A 98 -3.91 -5.17 -0.21
CA HIS A 98 -3.47 -6.46 0.32
C HIS A 98 -4.55 -7.53 0.22
N LEU A 99 -5.81 -7.10 0.09
CA LEU A 99 -6.96 -7.98 -0.05
C LEU A 99 -7.56 -7.98 -1.46
N ALA A 100 -7.02 -7.17 -2.39
CA ALA A 100 -7.48 -7.10 -3.77
C ALA A 100 -7.16 -8.42 -4.48
N VAL A 101 -8.22 -9.20 -4.69
CA VAL A 101 -8.23 -10.37 -5.56
C VAL A 101 -8.34 -9.87 -7.01
N PRO A 102 -7.44 -10.20 -7.95
CA PRO A 102 -7.71 -9.99 -9.37
C PRO A 102 -9.02 -10.72 -9.76
N PRO A 103 -9.78 -10.27 -10.77
CA PRO A 103 -11.06 -10.91 -11.13
C PRO A 103 -10.86 -12.42 -11.37
N GLY A 104 -11.51 -13.23 -10.53
CA GLY A 104 -11.32 -14.67 -10.41
C GLY A 104 -11.51 -15.12 -8.96
N PRO A 105 -11.69 -16.43 -8.69
CA PRO A 105 -11.70 -16.93 -7.33
C PRO A 105 -10.35 -16.60 -6.67
N PRO A 106 -10.33 -16.14 -5.40
CA PRO A 106 -9.10 -15.85 -4.70
C PRO A 106 -8.20 -17.07 -4.72
N SER A 107 -6.90 -16.83 -4.93
CA SER A 107 -5.92 -17.89 -4.76
C SER A 107 -6.10 -18.50 -3.36
N PRO A 108 -5.86 -19.80 -3.18
CA PRO A 108 -5.98 -20.43 -1.86
C PRO A 108 -5.20 -19.67 -0.76
N ALA A 109 -4.09 -19.05 -1.14
CA ALA A 109 -3.27 -18.23 -0.26
C ALA A 109 -3.94 -16.90 0.14
N LEU A 110 -4.58 -16.21 -0.80
CA LEU A 110 -5.34 -14.98 -0.51
C LEU A 110 -6.60 -15.30 0.31
N ARG A 111 -7.22 -16.46 0.08
CA ARG A 111 -8.35 -16.93 0.89
C ARG A 111 -7.95 -17.22 2.33
N ALA A 112 -6.81 -17.90 2.54
CA ALA A 112 -6.25 -18.12 3.86
C ALA A 112 -5.91 -16.80 4.60
N LEU A 113 -5.43 -15.80 3.86
CA LEU A 113 -5.17 -14.45 4.38
C LEU A 113 -6.46 -13.75 4.83
N LEU A 114 -7.50 -13.76 3.98
CA LEU A 114 -8.81 -13.19 4.28
C LEU A 114 -9.44 -13.85 5.52
N ASP A 115 -9.37 -15.18 5.61
CA ASP A 115 -9.87 -15.93 6.77
C ASP A 115 -9.08 -15.58 8.04
N ALA A 116 -7.78 -15.31 7.94
CA ALA A 116 -6.97 -14.87 9.07
C ALA A 116 -7.35 -13.46 9.54
N CYS A 117 -7.58 -12.52 8.63
CA CYS A 117 -8.04 -11.16 8.95
C CYS A 117 -9.40 -11.18 9.69
N ALA A 118 -10.34 -12.01 9.22
CA ALA A 118 -11.69 -12.11 9.81
C ALA A 118 -11.66 -12.63 11.26
N ARG A 119 -10.65 -13.43 11.63
CA ARG A 119 -10.48 -13.91 13.02
C ARG A 119 -9.88 -12.87 13.97
N THR A 120 -9.17 -11.89 13.45
CA THR A 120 -8.52 -10.84 14.24
C THR A 120 -9.39 -9.60 14.49
N HIS A 121 -10.51 -9.48 13.77
CA HIS A 121 -11.50 -8.42 13.95
C HIS A 121 -12.91 -9.04 13.85
N PRO A 122 -13.48 -9.55 14.96
CA PRO A 122 -14.86 -10.04 14.92
C PRO A 122 -15.78 -8.87 14.53
N PRO A 123 -16.85 -9.11 13.74
CA PRO A 123 -17.81 -8.06 13.43
C PRO A 123 -18.40 -7.54 14.76
N GLU A 124 -18.25 -6.25 15.02
CA GLU A 124 -18.98 -5.60 16.11
C GLU A 124 -20.47 -5.71 15.76
N GLY A 125 -21.19 -6.49 16.57
CA GLY A 125 -22.64 -6.64 16.53
C GLY A 125 -23.35 -5.55 17.32
#